data_AF-A0A8G0L0K4-F1
#
_entry.id   AF-A0A8G0L0K4-F1
#
_cell.length_a   1.000
_cell.length_b   1.000
_cell.length_c   1.000
_cell.angle_alpha   90.00
_cell.angle_beta   90.00
_cell.angle_gamma   90.00
#
_symmetry.space_group_name_H-M   'P 1'
#
loop_
_entity.id
_entity.type
_entity.pdbx_description
1 polymer ?
#
loop_
_entity_poly.entity_id
_entity_poly.type
_entity_poly.pdbx_seq_one_letter_code
_entity_poly.pdbx_strand_id
1 'polypeptide(L)'
;MGKPVVPRTGHATARINGTVIADATEWRETEGNVYFPPESVKKEYLSGTDLTTWCPWKGDASYYSIDVGSAKHENAAWYYKEPLAGAVDLRDHVAFYKTKVDITVE
;
A
#
# COMPACT_ATOMS: atom_id res chain seq x y z
N MET A 1 6.20 21.40 0.91
CA MET A 1 6.29 20.98 -0.51
C MET A 1 6.19 19.45 -0.54
N GLY A 2 5.23 18.89 -1.26
CA GLY A 2 5.08 17.42 -1.39
C GLY A 2 6.15 16.83 -2.31
N LYS A 3 6.13 15.50 -2.48
CA LYS A 3 6.90 14.81 -3.52
C LYS A 3 5.96 14.39 -4.66
N PRO A 4 6.48 14.12 -5.87
CA PRO A 4 5.64 13.69 -6.99
C PRO A 4 4.91 12.38 -6.67
N VAL A 5 3.59 12.42 -6.77
CA VAL A 5 2.73 11.23 -6.85
C VAL A 5 2.36 11.05 -8.31
N VAL A 6 2.83 9.97 -8.92
CA VAL A 6 2.71 9.75 -10.36
C VAL A 6 1.62 8.69 -10.60
N PRO A 7 0.54 9.01 -11.32
CA PRO A 7 -0.39 8.00 -11.82
C PRO A 7 0.31 7.08 -12.81
N ARG A 8 0.05 5.78 -12.68
CA ARG A 8 0.59 4.75 -13.55
C ARG A 8 -0.55 3.88 -14.05
N THR A 9 -0.38 3.41 -15.29
CA THR A 9 -1.22 2.41 -15.94
C THR A 9 -0.34 1.23 -16.30
N GLY A 10 -0.86 0.01 -16.25
CA GLY A 10 -0.08 -1.23 -16.39
C GLY A 10 -0.38 -2.17 -15.24
N HIS A 11 0.07 -3.42 -15.32
CA HIS A 11 -0.34 -4.43 -14.35
C HIS A 11 0.59 -4.42 -13.14
N ALA A 12 0.06 -4.08 -11.98
CA ALA A 12 0.77 -4.19 -10.71
C ALA A 12 0.15 -5.30 -9.87
N THR A 13 0.98 -6.14 -9.24
CA THR A 13 0.49 -7.17 -8.32
C THR A 13 1.34 -7.25 -7.06
N ALA A 14 0.68 -7.44 -5.93
CA ALA A 14 1.29 -7.77 -4.64
C ALA A 14 0.96 -9.24 -4.27
N ARG A 15 1.98 -10.03 -3.92
CA ARG A 15 1.85 -11.46 -3.60
C ARG A 15 2.58 -11.85 -2.32
N ILE A 16 2.01 -12.85 -1.62
CA ILE A 16 2.68 -13.57 -0.53
C ILE A 16 2.57 -15.05 -0.81
N ASN A 17 3.71 -15.75 -0.91
CA ASN A 17 3.77 -17.19 -1.22
C ASN A 17 2.87 -17.59 -2.42
N GLY A 18 2.88 -16.78 -3.48
CA GLY A 18 2.06 -16.99 -4.68
C GLY A 18 0.59 -16.54 -4.59
N THR A 19 0.08 -16.23 -3.39
CA THR A 19 -1.28 -15.69 -3.21
C THR A 19 -1.31 -14.21 -3.54
N VAL A 20 -2.14 -13.81 -4.50
CA VAL A 20 -2.39 -12.41 -4.86
C VAL A 20 -3.22 -11.74 -3.78
N ILE A 21 -2.67 -10.67 -3.18
CA ILE A 21 -3.33 -9.86 -2.15
C ILE A 21 -3.70 -8.45 -2.63
N ALA A 22 -3.12 -7.98 -3.73
CA ALA A 22 -3.59 -6.79 -4.47
C ALA A 22 -3.24 -6.93 -5.95
N ASP A 23 -4.13 -6.45 -6.83
CA ASP A 23 -4.00 -6.56 -8.29
C ASP A 23 -4.70 -5.38 -8.99
N ALA A 24 -3.92 -4.53 -9.68
CA ALA A 24 -4.43 -3.29 -10.24
C ALA A 24 -3.86 -3.00 -11.64
N THR A 25 -4.69 -2.41 -12.50
CA THR A 25 -4.28 -1.87 -13.81
C THR A 25 -3.98 -0.38 -13.78
N GLU A 26 -4.39 0.30 -12.71
CA GLU A 26 -4.09 1.71 -12.42
C GLU A 26 -3.63 1.83 -10.97
N TRP A 27 -2.54 2.55 -10.75
CA TRP A 27 -1.93 2.69 -9.43
C TRP A 27 -1.21 4.03 -9.28
N ARG A 28 -0.69 4.32 -8.09
CA ARG A 28 0.11 5.52 -7.81
C ARG A 28 1.54 5.14 -7.44
N GLU A 29 2.51 5.87 -7.97
CA GLU A 29 3.91 5.73 -7.60
C GLU A 29 4.37 6.97 -6.84
N THR A 30 5.02 6.77 -5.70
CA THR A 30 5.82 7.82 -5.06
C THR A 30 6.99 7.20 -4.31
N GLU A 31 8.17 7.82 -4.43
CA GLU A 31 9.38 7.38 -3.73
C GLU A 31 9.69 5.88 -3.95
N GLY A 32 9.44 5.38 -5.16
CA GLY A 32 9.65 3.98 -5.52
C GLY A 32 8.65 2.99 -4.91
N ASN A 33 7.60 3.45 -4.21
CA ASN A 33 6.54 2.61 -3.68
C ASN A 33 5.35 2.57 -4.63
N VAL A 34 4.74 1.39 -4.75
CA VAL A 34 3.51 1.14 -5.50
C VAL A 34 2.34 1.24 -4.52
N TYR A 35 1.41 2.12 -4.81
CA TYR A 35 0.19 2.35 -4.04
C TYR A 35 -1.00 1.84 -4.85
N PHE A 36 -1.57 0.74 -4.36
CA PHE A 36 -2.71 0.05 -4.93
C PHE A 36 -4.00 0.77 -4.52
N PRO A 37 -4.94 1.04 -5.45
CA PRO A 37 -6.22 1.61 -5.08
C PRO A 37 -7.00 0.65 -4.17
N PRO A 38 -7.80 1.15 -3.21
CA PRO A 38 -8.38 0.32 -2.15
C PRO A 38 -9.28 -0.81 -2.67
N GLU A 39 -9.93 -0.64 -3.82
CA GLU A 39 -10.76 -1.64 -4.48
C GLU A 39 -9.96 -2.81 -5.08
N SER A 40 -8.68 -2.61 -5.36
CA SER A 40 -7.78 -3.64 -5.88
C SER A 40 -7.17 -4.54 -4.80
N VAL A 41 -7.40 -4.20 -3.52
CA VAL A 41 -6.77 -4.83 -2.36
C VAL A 41 -7.73 -5.79 -1.68
N LYS A 42 -7.31 -7.03 -1.48
CA LYS A 42 -8.12 -8.07 -0.83
C LYS A 42 -8.09 -7.92 0.69
N LYS A 43 -9.08 -7.19 1.22
CA LYS A 43 -9.20 -6.89 2.66
C LYS A 43 -9.30 -8.13 3.55
N GLU A 44 -9.72 -9.27 3.02
CA GLU A 44 -9.78 -10.55 3.76
C GLU A 44 -8.42 -11.00 4.31
N TYR A 45 -7.31 -10.55 3.70
CA TYR A 45 -5.95 -10.83 4.17
C TYR A 45 -5.38 -9.72 5.06
N LEU A 46 -6.12 -8.63 5.29
CA LEU A 46 -5.63 -7.47 6.03
C LEU A 46 -6.35 -7.32 7.36
N SER A 47 -5.58 -7.02 8.41
CA SER A 47 -6.08 -6.66 9.73
C SER A 47 -5.48 -5.34 10.16
N GLY A 48 -6.34 -4.40 10.60
CA GLY A 48 -5.88 -3.09 11.08
C GLY A 48 -5.04 -3.23 12.35
N THR A 49 -4.11 -2.30 12.54
CA THR A 49 -3.29 -2.22 13.76
C THR A 49 -3.37 -0.82 14.37
N ASP A 50 -2.97 -0.71 15.64
CA ASP A 50 -2.88 0.57 16.34
C ASP A 50 -1.60 1.35 15.97
N LEU A 51 -0.72 0.78 15.13
CA LEU A 51 0.50 1.45 14.72
C LEU A 51 0.17 2.61 13.78
N THR A 52 0.72 3.78 14.11
CA THR A 52 0.76 4.93 13.22
C THR A 52 2.16 5.51 13.16
N THR A 53 2.52 6.11 12.02
CA THR A 53 3.78 6.84 11.86
C THR A 53 3.54 8.17 11.14
N TRP A 54 4.33 9.18 11.49
CA TRP A 54 4.20 10.51 10.91
C TRP A 54 5.15 10.75 9.75
N CYS A 55 4.63 11.23 8.63
CA CYS A 55 5.41 11.73 7.50
C CYS A 55 5.18 13.24 7.30
N PRO A 56 6.23 14.09 7.27
CA PRO A 56 6.07 15.55 7.19
C PRO A 56 5.27 16.09 6.00
N TRP A 57 5.12 15.31 4.92
CA TRP A 57 4.41 15.73 3.71
C TRP A 57 3.23 14.85 3.33
N LYS A 58 3.11 13.65 3.92
CA LYS A 58 1.97 12.76 3.67
C LYS A 58 0.95 12.75 4.82
N GLY A 59 1.35 13.05 6.05
CA GLY A 59 0.50 12.95 7.23
C GLY A 59 0.71 11.64 8.00
N ASP A 60 -0.31 11.21 8.74
CA ASP A 60 -0.31 9.97 9.52
C ASP A 60 -0.53 8.75 8.63
N ALA A 61 0.46 7.85 8.60
CA ALA A 61 0.33 6.53 8.02
C ALA A 61 -0.34 5.60 9.03
N SER A 62 -1.37 4.89 8.59
CA SER A 62 -1.97 3.77 9.30
C SER A 62 -1.50 2.46 8.71
N TYR A 63 -1.48 1.39 9.52
CA TYR A 63 -0.89 0.11 9.11
C TYR A 63 -1.89 -1.03 9.11
N TYR A 64 -1.63 -2.00 8.24
CA TYR A 64 -2.26 -3.31 8.24
C TYR A 64 -1.19 -4.39 8.50
N SER A 65 -1.56 -5.38 9.32
CA SER A 65 -0.90 -6.68 9.32
C SER A 65 -1.53 -7.57 8.27
N ILE A 66 -0.73 -8.44 7.67
CA ILE A 66 -1.15 -9.35 6.61
C ILE A 66 -1.16 -10.78 7.13
N ASP A 67 -2.26 -11.50 6.89
CA ASP A 67 -2.43 -12.92 7.22
C ASP A 67 -2.86 -13.68 5.96
N VAL A 68 -1.99 -14.58 5.49
CA VAL A 68 -2.22 -15.41 4.29
C VAL A 68 -1.80 -16.85 4.62
N GLY A 69 -2.78 -17.68 4.99
CA GLY A 69 -2.53 -19.07 5.37
C GLY A 69 -1.65 -19.16 6.61
N SER A 70 -0.42 -19.66 6.47
CA SER A 70 0.56 -19.71 7.56
C SER A 70 1.48 -18.49 7.63
N ALA A 71 1.43 -17.59 6.64
CA ALA A 71 2.26 -16.40 6.59
C ALA A 71 1.59 -15.25 7.36
N LYS A 72 2.24 -14.79 8.43
CA LYS A 72 1.80 -13.63 9.22
C LYS A 72 2.87 -12.56 9.18
N HIS A 73 2.53 -11.40 8.64
CA HIS A 73 3.44 -10.27 8.52
C HIS A 73 2.85 -9.07 9.24
N GLU A 74 3.39 -8.77 10.42
CA GLU A 74 2.95 -7.63 11.22
C GLU A 74 3.32 -6.30 10.55
N ASN A 75 2.38 -5.35 10.55
CA ASN A 75 2.56 -3.98 10.02
C ASN A 75 3.24 -4.00 8.63
N ALA A 76 2.74 -4.84 7.74
CA ALA A 76 3.38 -5.15 6.46
C ALA A 76 2.83 -4.33 5.28
N ALA A 77 1.73 -3.62 5.50
CA ALA A 77 1.18 -2.64 4.57
C ALA A 77 0.83 -1.35 5.31
N TRP A 78 0.80 -0.23 4.58
CA TRP A 78 0.41 1.07 5.10
C TRP A 78 -0.46 1.85 4.11
N TYR A 79 -1.21 2.80 4.64
CA TYR A 79 -2.08 3.70 3.89
C TYR A 79 -2.23 5.04 4.62
N TYR A 80 -2.76 6.05 3.93
CA TYR A 80 -3.04 7.37 4.51
C TYR A 80 -4.53 7.64 4.45
N LYS A 81 -5.20 7.66 5.61
CA LYS A 81 -6.64 7.98 5.71
C LYS A 81 -6.92 9.46 5.46
N GLU A 82 -6.11 10.31 6.08
CA GLU A 82 -6.23 11.77 6.01
C GLU A 82 -4.90 12.39 5.53
N PRO A 83 -4.52 12.17 4.27
CA PRO A 83 -3.25 12.68 3.78
C PRO A 83 -3.22 14.21 3.71
N LEU A 84 -2.03 14.78 3.89
CA LEU A 84 -1.79 16.20 3.69
C LEU A 84 -1.96 16.60 2.21
N ALA A 85 -2.12 17.91 1.96
CA ALA A 85 -2.43 18.47 0.63
C ALA A 85 -1.50 17.99 -0.50
N GLY A 86 -0.22 17.71 -0.21
CA GLY A 86 0.75 17.22 -1.20
C GLY A 86 0.63 15.74 -1.54
N ALA A 87 -0.25 14.98 -0.88
CA ALA A 87 -0.37 13.53 -0.98
C ALA A 87 -1.83 13.05 -1.09
N VAL A 88 -2.77 13.95 -1.44
CA VAL A 88 -4.21 13.65 -1.49
C VAL A 88 -4.56 12.48 -2.40
N ASP A 89 -3.80 12.30 -3.49
CA ASP A 89 -3.99 11.19 -4.44
C ASP A 89 -3.61 9.82 -3.86
N LEU A 90 -2.99 9.76 -2.68
CA LEU A 90 -2.67 8.53 -1.96
C LEU A 90 -3.73 8.15 -0.93
N ARG A 91 -4.82 8.93 -0.81
CA ARG A 91 -5.88 8.64 0.16
C ARG A 91 -6.36 7.21 -0.01
N ASP A 92 -6.33 6.47 1.10
CA ASP A 92 -6.73 5.07 1.22
C ASP A 92 -6.02 4.07 0.28
N HIS A 93 -5.06 4.52 -0.54
CA HIS A 93 -4.26 3.61 -1.34
C HIS A 93 -3.28 2.88 -0.43
N VAL A 94 -3.09 1.59 -0.69
CA VAL A 94 -2.29 0.70 0.14
C VAL A 94 -0.97 0.42 -0.53
N ALA A 95 0.12 0.62 0.20
CA ALA A 95 1.45 0.19 -0.19
C ALA A 95 1.95 -0.93 0.74
N PHE A 96 2.86 -1.76 0.24
CA PHE A 96 3.37 -2.94 0.92
C PHE A 96 4.89 -2.88 1.09
N TYR A 97 5.40 -3.43 2.18
CA TYR A 97 6.85 -3.54 2.36
C TYR A 97 7.42 -4.60 1.42
N LYS A 98 8.26 -4.17 0.47
CA LYS A 98 8.93 -5.04 -0.52
C LYS A 98 9.81 -6.14 0.09
N THR A 99 10.19 -6.02 1.35
CA THR A 99 10.94 -7.04 2.09
C THR A 99 10.06 -8.18 2.64
N LYS A 100 8.73 -7.99 2.63
CA LYS A 100 7.73 -8.92 3.17
C LYS A 100 6.74 -9.40 2.10
N VAL A 101 6.52 -8.59 1.06
CA VAL A 101 5.54 -8.81 -0.01
C VAL A 101 6.24 -8.69 -1.35
N ASP A 102 6.01 -9.66 -2.23
CA ASP A 102 6.51 -9.63 -3.60
C ASP A 102 5.66 -8.65 -4.41
N ILE A 103 6.30 -7.62 -4.99
CA ILE A 103 5.63 -6.59 -5.77
C ILE A 103 6.18 -6.62 -7.18
N THR A 104 5.30 -6.84 -8.15
CA THR A 104 5.62 -6.88 -9.58
C THR A 104 4.87 -5.76 -10.29
N VAL A 105 5.53 -5.13 -11.27
CA VAL A 105 4.95 -4.13 -12.17
C VAL A 105 5.36 -4.49 -13.60
N GLU A 106 4.40 -4.55 -14.51
CA GLU A 106 4.58 -4.88 -15.93
C GLU A 106 4.11 -3.73 -16.84
#